data_AF-A0A9E3WE27-F1
#
_entry.id   AF-A0A9E3WE27-F1
#
_cell.length_a   1.000
_cell.length_b   1.000
_cell.length_c   1.000
_cell.angle_alpha   90.00
_cell.angle_beta   90.00
_cell.angle_gamma   90.00
#
_symmetry.space_group_name_H-M   'P 1'
#
loop_
_entity.id
_entity.type
_entity.pdbx_description
1 polymer ?
#
loop_
_entity_poly.entity_id
_entity_poly.type
_entity_poly.pdbx_seq_one_letter_code
_entity_poly.pdbx_strand_id
1 'polypeptide(L)' 'MKTKPIKLSPKKDGYGNISSYTINIGATEARECGFVDSNGNILPIEKIIDADNNQIIIRLKED' A
#
# COMPACT_ATOMS: atom_id res chain seq x y z
N MET A 1 2.95 -11.12 -12.89
CA MET A 1 3.32 -10.66 -11.54
C MET A 1 4.75 -10.16 -11.57
N LYS A 2 5.03 -8.94 -11.09
CA LYS A 2 6.38 -8.38 -11.01
C LYS A 2 6.72 -8.14 -9.54
N THR A 3 7.93 -8.47 -9.11
CA THR A 3 8.41 -8.22 -7.76
C THR A 3 9.46 -7.13 -7.79
N LYS A 4 9.36 -6.16 -6.87
CA LYS A 4 10.38 -5.14 -6.65
C LYS A 4 10.75 -5.11 -5.18
N PRO A 5 12.03 -4.94 -4.82
CA PRO A 5 12.41 -4.72 -3.44
C PRO A 5 11.82 -3.38 -2.98
N ILE A 6 11.20 -3.37 -1.80
CA ILE A 6 10.70 -2.17 -1.14
C ILE A 6 11.24 -2.10 0.29
N LYS A 7 11.16 -0.93 0.91
CA LYS A 7 11.58 -0.72 2.29
C LYS A 7 10.46 -0.10 3.10
N LEU A 8 10.25 -0.61 4.30
CA LEU A 8 9.42 0.01 5.31
C LEU A 8 10.10 1.28 5.83
N SER A 9 9.40 2.41 5.73
CA SER A 9 9.84 3.67 6.32
C SER A 9 9.17 3.84 7.69
N PRO A 10 9.92 3.77 8.81
CA PRO A 10 9.33 3.86 10.14
C PRO A 10 8.77 5.25 10.40
N LYS A 11 7.60 5.30 11.05
CA LYS A 11 6.98 6.52 11.56
C LYS A 11 6.93 6.43 13.07
N LYS A 12 7.40 7.49 13.73
CA LYS A 12 7.42 7.59 15.19
C LYS A 12 6.18 8.32 15.71
N ASP A 13 5.70 7.92 16.87
CA ASP A 13 4.72 8.69 17.64
C ASP A 13 5.35 9.88 18.38
N GLY A 14 4.53 10.61 19.14
CA GLY A 14 4.99 11.73 19.97
C GLY A 14 5.94 11.36 21.11
N TYR A 15 6.11 10.07 21.39
CA TYR A 15 7.00 9.54 22.44
C TYR A 15 8.28 8.91 21.86
N GLY A 16 8.44 8.92 20.53
CA GLY A 16 9.61 8.38 19.85
C GLY A 16 9.57 6.89 19.53
N ASN A 17 8.48 6.19 19.85
CA ASN A 17 8.29 4.77 19.51
C ASN A 17 7.83 4.64 18.06
N ILE A 18 8.22 3.55 17.38
CA ILE A 18 7.69 3.26 16.04
C ILE A 18 6.23 2.84 16.17
N SER A 19 5.31 3.65 15.65
CA SER A 19 3.87 3.42 15.70
C SER A 19 3.31 2.86 14.39
N SER A 20 4.00 3.08 13.27
CA SER A 20 3.61 2.56 11.97
C SER A 20 4.77 2.54 10.98
N TYR A 21 4.56 1.92 9.84
CA TYR A 21 5.47 1.96 8.70
C TYR A 21 4.72 2.44 7.46
N THR A 22 5.38 3.21 6.61
CA THR A 22 4.88 3.59 5.28
C THR A 22 5.68 2.88 4.19
N ILE A 23 4.98 2.50 3.12
CA ILE A 23 5.58 2.06 1.85
C ILE A 23 5.19 3.05 0.76
N ASN A 24 6.05 3.19 -0.24
CA ASN A 24 5.73 3.97 -1.43
C ASN A 24 5.11 3.05 -2.49
N ILE A 25 4.04 3.52 -3.11
CA ILE A 25 3.48 2.96 -4.35
C ILE A 25 3.75 4.02 -5.43
N GLY A 26 4.47 3.65 -6.48
CA GLY A 26 4.79 4.57 -7.56
C GLY A 26 3.54 5.00 -8.32
N ALA A 27 3.51 6.24 -8.83
CA ALA A 27 2.34 6.74 -9.55
C ALA A 27 2.00 5.91 -10.81
N THR A 28 3.00 5.34 -11.47
CA THR A 28 2.78 4.40 -12.58
C THR A 28 2.19 3.08 -12.08
N GLU A 29 2.68 2.55 -10.96
CA GLU A 29 2.18 1.30 -10.37
C GLU A 29 0.74 1.45 -9.91
N ALA A 30 0.41 2.58 -9.26
CA ALA A 30 -0.95 2.88 -8.83
C ALA A 30 -1.93 2.94 -10.02
N ARG A 31 -1.52 3.50 -11.16
CA ARG A 31 -2.32 3.51 -12.39
C ARG A 31 -2.42 2.13 -13.04
N GLU A 32 -1.31 1.40 -13.15
CA GLU A 32 -1.27 0.03 -13.70
C GLU A 32 -2.14 -0.94 -12.88
N CYS A 33 -2.19 -0.77 -11.56
CA CYS A 33 -3.04 -1.55 -10.66
C CYS A 33 -4.50 -1.05 -10.61
N GLY A 34 -4.84 0.01 -11.34
CA GLY A 34 -6.19 0.57 -11.36
C GLY A 34 -6.61 1.30 -10.08
N PHE A 35 -5.70 1.59 -9.15
CA PHE A 35 -6.01 2.34 -7.92
C PHE A 35 -6.30 3.82 -8.20
N VAL A 36 -5.88 4.32 -9.37
CA VAL A 36 -6.11 5.69 -9.81
C VAL A 36 -6.77 5.65 -11.19
N ASP A 37 -7.90 6.35 -11.34
CA ASP A 37 -8.64 6.42 -12.61
C ASP A 37 -7.98 7.36 -13.64
N SER A 38 -8.57 7.46 -14.84
CA SER A 38 -8.06 8.33 -15.92
C SER A 38 -8.09 9.82 -15.57
N ASN A 39 -8.90 10.23 -14.61
CA ASN A 39 -9.03 11.60 -14.14
C ASN A 39 -8.08 11.90 -12.97
N GLY A 40 -7.34 10.90 -12.50
CA GLY A 40 -6.43 11.03 -11.36
C GLY A 40 -7.10 10.82 -10.00
N ASN A 41 -8.37 10.38 -9.95
CA ASN A 41 -9.05 10.10 -8.69
C ASN A 41 -8.59 8.74 -8.14
N ILE A 42 -8.38 8.68 -6.83
CA ILE A 42 -8.07 7.43 -6.14
C ILE A 42 -9.37 6.65 -5.95
N LEU A 43 -9.43 5.43 -6.46
CA LEU A 43 -10.56 4.52 -6.27
C LEU A 43 -10.52 3.88 -4.86
N PRO A 44 -11.65 3.40 -4.33
CA PRO A 44 -11.68 2.68 -3.07
C PRO A 44 -10.75 1.46 -3.10
N ILE A 45 -9.80 1.43 -2.17
CA ILE A 45 -8.85 0.33 -1.98
C ILE A 45 -8.96 -0.20 -0.56
N GLU A 46 -8.59 -1.47 -0.40
CA GLU A 46 -8.52 -2.13 0.89
C GLU A 46 -7.16 -2.78 1.12
N LYS A 47 -6.88 -3.06 2.39
CA LYS A 47 -5.67 -3.72 2.85
C LYS A 47 -6.06 -5.00 3.57
N ILE A 48 -5.59 -6.13 3.06
CA ILE A 48 -5.73 -7.44 3.69
C ILE A 48 -4.41 -7.76 4.42
N ILE A 49 -4.52 -8.19 5.67
CA ILE A 49 -3.39 -8.65 6.48
C ILE A 49 -3.48 -10.17 6.54
N ASP A 50 -2.63 -10.84 5.77
CA ASP A 50 -2.50 -12.30 5.75
C ASP A 50 -1.21 -12.68 6.48
N ALA A 51 -1.32 -12.77 7.80
CA ALA A 51 -0.18 -13.06 8.67
C ALA A 51 0.35 -14.49 8.47
N ASP A 52 -0.51 -15.44 8.14
CA ASP A 52 -0.15 -16.85 7.94
C ASP A 52 0.79 -17.01 6.74
N ASN A 53 0.60 -16.20 5.69
CA ASN A 53 1.45 -16.19 4.50
C ASN A 53 2.49 -15.06 4.48
N ASN A 54 2.66 -14.32 5.58
CA ASN A 54 3.56 -13.17 5.70
C ASN A 54 3.33 -12.08 4.64
N GLN A 55 2.06 -11.78 4.34
CA GLN A 55 1.69 -10.88 3.25
C GLN A 55 0.74 -9.76 3.71
N ILE A 56 0.96 -8.58 3.12
CA ILE A 56 -0.02 -7.49 3.12
C ILE A 56 -0.41 -7.27 1.67
N ILE A 57 -1.70 -7.43 1.37
CA ILE A 57 -2.24 -7.26 0.02
C ILE A 57 -3.02 -5.95 -0.01
N ILE A 58 -2.68 -5.09 -0.96
CA ILE A 58 -3.44 -3.89 -1.28
C ILE A 58 -4.16 -4.15 -2.60
N ARG A 59 -5.48 -3.99 -2.63
CA ARG A 59 -6.31 -4.21 -3.82
C ARG A 59 -7.48 -3.25 -3.87
N LEU A 60 -8.17 -3.21 -5.00
CA LEU A 60 -9.45 -2.51 -5.10
C LEU A 60 -10.45 -3.14 -4.13
N LYS A 61 -11.25 -2.30 -3.48
CA LYS A 61 -12.35 -2.77 -2.66
C LYS A 61 -13.43 -3.34 -3.58
N GLU A 62 -13.87 -4.56 -3.31
CA GLU A 62 -15.04 -5.14 -3.97
C GLU A 62 -16.31 -4.60 -3.28
N ASP A 63 -17.33 -4.26 -4.07
CA ASP A 63 -18.63 -3.79 -3.56
C ASP A 63 -19.47 -4.93 -2.98
#